data_AF-A0AAU2S870-F1
#
_entry.id   AF-A0AAU2S870-F1
#
_cell.length_a   1.000
_cell.length_b   1.000
_cell.length_c   1.000
_cell.angle_alpha   90.00
_cell.angle_beta   90.00
_cell.angle_gamma   90.00
#
_symmetry.space_group_name_H-M   'P 1'
#
loop_
_entity.id
_entity.type
_entity.pdbx_description
1 polymer ?
#
loop_
_entity_poly.entity_id
_entity_poly.type
_entity_poly.pdbx_seq_one_letter_code
_entity_poly.pdbx_strand_id
1 'polypeptide(L)'
;MRTADQFSSAPTDYNVVVPDGWFQLSLDPEERDRGIIALAELTFRGQDNAPLLKKQFMEDLQRKAKDAYQVGGTELYLSTMAVGPVPLASSLLISVPGPDEWPETSDAEALAEHLADRSRADNGEIGVVDLAVAGKAVRQRRREVADPARQLGNTLPTTTLTYYVPIPTTTRWLLLNFSTPIDQLADQMVELFDTVAGTLHWK
;
A
#
# COMPACT_ATOMS: atom_id res chain seq x y z
N MET A 1 -14.84 -16.17 9.71
CA MET A 1 -14.55 -15.33 8.52
C MET A 1 -14.96 -16.12 7.29
N ARG A 2 -15.56 -15.49 6.26
CA ARG A 2 -15.84 -16.17 4.99
C ARG A 2 -14.60 -16.16 4.12
N THR A 3 -14.30 -17.27 3.46
CA THR A 3 -13.25 -17.35 2.44
C THR A 3 -13.76 -16.80 1.11
N ALA A 4 -12.87 -16.37 0.22
CA ALA A 4 -13.24 -15.72 -1.05
C ALA A 4 -14.22 -16.54 -1.92
N ASP A 5 -14.08 -17.87 -1.93
CA ASP A 5 -14.93 -18.81 -2.67
C ASP A 5 -16.36 -18.93 -2.11
N GLN A 6 -16.61 -18.45 -0.89
CA GLN A 6 -17.91 -18.52 -0.23
C GLN A 6 -18.83 -17.34 -0.56
N PHE A 7 -18.35 -16.35 -1.32
CA PHE A 7 -19.13 -15.18 -1.71
C PHE A 7 -19.98 -15.48 -2.96
N SER A 8 -21.29 -15.22 -2.87
CA SER A 8 -22.23 -15.33 -3.99
C SER A 8 -22.55 -13.97 -4.66
N SER A 9 -22.04 -12.88 -4.09
CA SER A 9 -22.11 -11.50 -4.59
C SER A 9 -20.87 -10.73 -4.14
N ALA A 10 -20.61 -9.59 -4.76
CA ALA A 10 -19.41 -8.81 -4.46
C ALA A 10 -19.43 -8.39 -2.98
N PRO A 11 -18.32 -8.55 -2.24
CA PRO A 11 -18.22 -8.03 -0.88
C PRO A 11 -18.39 -6.51 -0.89
N THR A 12 -18.94 -5.98 0.19
CA THR A 12 -19.16 -4.54 0.32
C THR A 12 -17.95 -3.83 0.90
N ASP A 13 -17.09 -4.58 1.61
CA ASP A 13 -15.96 -4.02 2.34
C ASP A 13 -14.84 -5.08 2.51
N TYR A 14 -13.70 -4.67 3.04
CA TYR A 14 -12.59 -5.52 3.41
C TYR A 14 -12.03 -5.14 4.78
N ASN A 15 -11.03 -5.86 5.25
CA ASN A 15 -10.29 -5.50 6.45
C ASN A 15 -8.87 -6.08 6.38
N VAL A 16 -7.91 -5.31 6.85
CA VAL A 16 -6.50 -5.67 6.96
C VAL A 16 -6.03 -5.30 8.36
N VAL A 17 -5.28 -6.18 9.01
CA VAL A 17 -4.69 -5.94 10.31
C VAL A 17 -3.25 -5.49 10.12
N VAL A 18 -2.96 -4.26 10.55
CA VAL A 18 -1.61 -3.68 10.55
C VAL A 18 -1.00 -3.72 11.97
N PRO A 19 0.33 -3.71 12.09
CA PRO A 19 0.99 -3.64 13.40
C PRO A 19 0.64 -2.37 14.17
N ASP A 20 0.80 -2.43 15.48
CA ASP A 20 0.75 -1.24 16.33
C ASP A 20 1.75 -0.19 15.84
N GLY A 21 1.34 1.08 15.86
CA GLY A 21 2.16 2.19 15.37
C GLY A 21 2.01 2.46 13.87
N TRP A 22 1.06 1.83 13.18
CA TRP A 22 0.64 2.25 11.84
C TRP A 22 -0.54 3.21 11.94
N PHE A 23 -0.39 4.41 11.38
CA PHE A 23 -1.43 5.42 11.34
C PHE A 23 -2.24 5.26 10.04
N GLN A 24 -3.56 5.03 10.16
CA GLN A 24 -4.47 4.96 9.02
C GLN A 24 -4.96 6.36 8.63
N LEU A 25 -4.77 6.72 7.36
CA LEU A 25 -5.26 7.93 6.74
C LEU A 25 -6.29 7.57 5.67
N SER A 26 -7.55 7.93 5.90
CA SER A 26 -8.61 7.91 4.87
C SER A 26 -8.23 8.86 3.74
N LEU A 27 -8.35 8.40 2.49
CA LEU A 27 -8.10 9.21 1.30
C LEU A 27 -9.36 9.93 0.79
N ASP A 28 -10.51 9.66 1.40
CA ASP A 28 -11.77 10.35 1.12
C ASP A 28 -11.60 11.88 1.33
N PRO A 29 -11.90 12.71 0.32
CA PRO A 29 -11.81 14.17 0.44
C PRO A 29 -12.51 14.77 1.66
N GLU A 30 -13.58 14.15 2.18
CA GLU A 30 -14.32 14.63 3.35
C GLU A 30 -13.54 14.44 4.67
N GLU A 31 -12.70 13.41 4.75
CA GLU A 31 -11.99 13.02 5.98
C GLU A 31 -10.48 13.29 5.93
N ARG A 32 -9.91 13.28 4.72
CA ARG A 32 -8.47 13.30 4.46
C ARG A 32 -7.74 14.42 5.18
N ASP A 33 -8.23 15.66 5.07
CA ASP A 33 -7.55 16.83 5.65
C ASP A 33 -7.47 16.75 7.17
N ARG A 34 -8.52 16.22 7.81
CA ARG A 34 -8.54 15.99 9.26
C ARG A 34 -7.52 14.94 9.67
N GLY A 35 -7.42 13.83 8.91
CA GLY A 35 -6.43 12.79 9.16
C GLY A 35 -4.99 13.30 9.01
N ILE A 36 -4.73 14.13 8.01
CA ILE A 36 -3.41 14.74 7.77
C ILE A 36 -3.00 15.64 8.95
N ILE A 37 -3.91 16.46 9.45
CA ILE A 37 -3.66 17.31 10.63
C ILE A 37 -3.31 16.43 11.84
N ALA A 38 -4.09 15.38 12.09
CA ALA A 38 -3.85 14.47 13.20
C ALA A 38 -2.48 13.77 13.10
N LEU A 39 -2.09 13.30 11.92
CA LEU A 39 -0.76 12.71 11.70
C LEU A 39 0.35 13.74 11.89
N ALA A 40 0.18 14.97 11.41
CA ALA A 40 1.17 16.03 11.62
C ALA A 40 1.32 16.40 13.11
N GLU A 41 0.22 16.40 13.87
CA GLU A 41 0.26 16.61 15.33
C GLU A 41 0.96 15.46 16.06
N LEU A 42 0.75 14.21 15.61
CA LEU A 42 1.43 13.05 16.17
C LEU A 42 2.94 13.10 15.89
N THR A 43 3.33 13.31 14.63
CA THR A 43 4.73 13.32 14.17
C THR A 43 5.56 14.41 14.82
N PHE A 44 4.99 15.62 14.99
CA PHE A 44 5.70 16.78 15.54
C PHE A 44 5.42 17.01 17.02
N ARG A 45 4.83 16.03 17.73
CA ARG A 45 4.54 16.15 19.16
C ARG A 45 5.84 16.40 19.95
N GLY A 46 5.87 17.48 20.72
CA GLY A 46 7.05 17.87 21.51
C GLY A 46 8.14 18.60 20.72
N GLN A 47 7.88 18.98 19.46
CA GLN A 47 8.79 19.77 18.63
C GLN A 47 8.24 21.20 18.41
N ASP A 48 8.47 22.10 19.37
CA ASP A 48 7.91 23.46 19.32
C ASP A 48 8.58 24.38 18.28
N ASN A 49 9.80 24.05 17.82
CA ASN A 49 10.60 24.88 16.91
C ASN A 49 10.55 24.43 15.43
N ALA A 50 9.52 23.68 15.02
CA ALA A 50 9.42 23.12 13.67
C ALA A 50 8.15 23.53 12.86
N PRO A 51 7.60 24.76 12.99
CA PRO A 51 6.33 25.11 12.30
C PRO A 51 6.44 25.06 10.77
N LEU A 52 7.59 25.47 10.21
CA LEU A 52 7.82 25.40 8.77
C LEU A 52 7.88 23.95 8.26
N LEU A 53 8.58 23.07 8.99
CA LEU A 53 8.67 21.64 8.65
C LEU A 53 7.30 20.95 8.77
N LYS A 54 6.53 21.27 9.81
CA LYS A 54 5.16 20.76 9.98
C LYS A 54 4.27 21.18 8.80
N LYS A 55 4.38 22.45 8.37
CA LYS A 55 3.64 22.95 7.21
C LYS A 55 4.03 22.21 5.92
N GLN A 56 5.33 22.07 5.65
CA GLN A 56 5.84 21.34 4.47
C GLN A 56 5.38 19.87 4.48
N PHE A 57 5.46 19.21 5.63
CA PHE A 57 4.99 17.84 5.80
C PHE A 57 3.50 17.69 5.44
N MET A 58 2.64 18.59 5.93
CA MET A 58 1.21 18.57 5.63
C MET A 58 0.94 18.83 4.14
N GLU A 59 1.60 19.82 3.53
CA GLU A 59 1.44 20.14 2.11
C GLU A 59 1.85 18.96 1.21
N ASP A 60 2.96 18.29 1.53
CA ASP A 60 3.42 17.12 0.80
C ASP A 60 2.48 15.92 0.97
N LEU A 61 1.97 15.70 2.18
CA LEU A 61 1.02 14.63 2.44
C LEU A 61 -0.32 14.89 1.75
N GLN A 62 -0.80 16.14 1.73
CA GLN A 62 -2.02 16.53 1.00
C GLN A 62 -1.89 16.25 -0.50
N ARG A 63 -0.76 16.64 -1.10
CA ARG A 63 -0.46 16.37 -2.51
C ARG A 63 -0.50 14.86 -2.79
N LYS A 64 0.26 14.08 -2.02
CA LYS A 64 0.36 12.62 -2.18
C LYS A 64 -0.99 11.92 -2.00
N ALA A 65 -1.75 12.31 -0.98
CA ALA A 65 -3.04 11.71 -0.70
C ALA A 65 -4.08 12.06 -1.79
N LYS A 66 -4.00 13.27 -2.38
CA LYS A 66 -4.81 13.64 -3.54
C LYS A 66 -4.44 12.84 -4.79
N ASP A 67 -3.15 12.70 -5.08
CA ASP A 67 -2.68 11.94 -6.24
C ASP A 67 -3.07 10.46 -6.12
N ALA A 68 -2.91 9.87 -4.92
CA ALA A 68 -3.34 8.52 -4.64
C ALA A 68 -4.86 8.34 -4.83
N TYR A 69 -5.68 9.25 -4.31
CA TYR A 69 -7.14 9.21 -4.48
C TYR A 69 -7.57 9.24 -5.96
N GLN A 70 -6.88 10.04 -6.79
CA GLN A 70 -7.19 10.16 -8.23
C GLN A 70 -7.01 8.86 -9.01
N VAL A 71 -6.13 7.96 -8.54
CA VAL A 71 -5.86 6.65 -9.15
C VAL A 71 -6.54 5.50 -8.40
N GLY A 72 -7.61 5.79 -7.65
CA GLY A 72 -8.41 4.79 -6.94
C GLY A 72 -7.89 4.41 -5.55
N GLY A 73 -6.96 5.17 -4.97
CA GLY A 73 -6.53 5.03 -3.59
C GLY A 73 -7.68 5.29 -2.61
N THR A 74 -7.85 4.37 -1.66
CA THR A 74 -8.91 4.41 -0.63
C THR A 74 -8.33 4.75 0.74
N GLU A 75 -7.22 4.11 1.10
CA GLU A 75 -6.60 4.23 2.41
C GLU A 75 -5.08 4.26 2.29
N LEU A 76 -4.43 5.10 3.09
CA LEU A 76 -2.98 5.15 3.22
C LEU A 76 -2.61 4.90 4.68
N TYR A 77 -1.81 3.87 4.91
CA TYR A 77 -1.21 3.62 6.21
C TYR A 77 0.25 4.03 6.22
N LEU A 78 0.66 4.71 7.28
CA LEU A 78 2.04 5.19 7.46
C LEU A 78 2.59 4.65 8.78
N SER A 79 3.75 3.99 8.72
CA SER A 79 4.45 3.56 9.93
C SER A 79 4.96 4.78 10.69
N THR A 80 4.60 4.84 11.98
CA THR A 80 5.15 5.76 12.98
C THR A 80 6.09 5.04 13.94
N MET A 81 6.47 3.81 13.62
CA MET A 81 7.33 2.96 14.44
C MET A 81 8.79 3.42 14.38
N ALA A 82 9.55 3.09 15.43
CA ALA A 82 10.99 3.30 15.49
C ALA A 82 11.69 2.11 16.18
N VAL A 83 12.92 1.81 15.76
CA VAL A 83 13.83 0.88 16.43
C VAL A 83 14.97 1.68 17.02
N GLY A 84 14.93 1.85 18.34
CA GLY A 84 15.82 2.79 19.03
C GLY A 84 15.62 4.22 18.48
N PRO A 85 16.68 4.91 18.01
CA PRO A 85 16.57 6.25 17.45
C PRO A 85 16.18 6.29 15.97
N VAL A 86 16.06 5.12 15.30
CA VAL A 86 15.86 5.06 13.84
C VAL A 86 14.38 4.84 13.52
N PRO A 87 13.70 5.76 12.80
CA PRO A 87 12.33 5.55 12.36
C PRO A 87 12.26 4.43 11.31
N LEU A 88 11.31 3.52 11.47
CA LEU A 88 10.99 2.50 10.47
C LEU A 88 10.02 3.06 9.45
N ALA A 89 10.56 3.84 8.50
CA ALA A 89 9.79 4.39 7.40
C ALA A 89 9.22 3.28 6.51
N SER A 90 7.90 3.20 6.45
CA SER A 90 7.16 2.36 5.52
C SER A 90 5.73 2.85 5.34
N SER A 91 5.12 2.46 4.23
CA SER A 91 3.71 2.75 3.94
C SER A 91 3.00 1.55 3.34
N LEU A 92 1.67 1.55 3.46
CA LEU A 92 0.75 0.70 2.71
C LEU A 92 -0.32 1.60 2.08
N LEU A 93 -0.38 1.64 0.76
CA LEU A 93 -1.49 2.23 0.02
C LEU A 93 -2.44 1.11 -0.41
N ILE A 94 -3.72 1.25 -0.05
CA ILE A 94 -4.78 0.37 -0.53
C ILE A 94 -5.57 1.09 -1.62
N SER A 95 -5.67 0.48 -2.79
CA SER A 95 -6.40 1.05 -3.93
C SER A 95 -7.27 0.04 -4.64
N VAL A 96 -8.35 0.54 -5.25
CA VAL A 96 -9.19 -0.21 -6.19
C VAL A 96 -9.18 0.56 -7.51
N PRO A 97 -8.32 0.16 -8.47
CA PRO A 97 -8.22 0.81 -9.76
C PRO A 97 -9.55 0.91 -10.51
N GLY A 98 -9.62 1.86 -11.45
CA GLY A 98 -10.77 2.00 -12.34
C GLY A 98 -10.99 0.75 -13.20
N PRO A 99 -12.23 0.48 -13.66
CA PRO A 99 -12.56 -0.72 -14.43
C PRO A 99 -11.73 -0.90 -15.71
N ASP A 100 -11.30 0.20 -16.35
CA ASP A 100 -10.55 0.16 -17.62
C ASP A 100 -9.01 0.22 -17.44
N GLU A 101 -8.52 0.27 -16.20
CA GLU A 101 -7.07 0.41 -15.93
C GLU A 101 -6.34 -0.94 -15.89
N TRP A 102 -7.06 -2.03 -15.67
CA TRP A 102 -6.52 -3.37 -15.45
C TRP A 102 -7.19 -4.41 -16.35
N PRO A 103 -6.52 -5.54 -16.66
CA PRO A 103 -7.14 -6.61 -17.44
C PRO A 103 -8.44 -7.10 -16.78
N GLU A 104 -9.49 -7.29 -17.58
CA GLU A 104 -10.79 -7.83 -17.14
C GLU A 104 -10.72 -9.34 -16.85
N THR A 105 -9.91 -9.72 -15.87
CA THR A 105 -9.78 -11.09 -15.39
C THR A 105 -9.79 -11.10 -13.87
N SER A 106 -10.29 -12.18 -13.28
CA SER A 106 -10.14 -12.49 -11.84
C SER A 106 -9.13 -13.61 -11.59
N ASP A 107 -8.52 -14.14 -12.66
CA ASP A 107 -7.52 -15.19 -12.62
C ASP A 107 -6.15 -14.59 -12.28
N ALA A 108 -5.59 -14.98 -11.13
CA ALA A 108 -4.30 -14.50 -10.65
C ALA A 108 -3.16 -14.99 -11.53
N GLU A 109 -3.24 -16.19 -12.07
CA GLU A 109 -2.26 -16.76 -12.97
C GLU A 109 -2.21 -15.94 -14.28
N ALA A 110 -3.37 -15.66 -14.87
CA ALA A 110 -3.45 -14.82 -16.07
C ALA A 110 -2.94 -13.39 -15.83
N LEU A 111 -3.25 -12.79 -14.68
CA LEU A 111 -2.73 -11.47 -14.34
C LEU A 111 -1.20 -11.49 -14.13
N ALA A 112 -0.67 -12.52 -13.47
CA ALA A 112 0.76 -12.65 -13.23
C ALA A 112 1.54 -12.76 -14.55
N GLU A 113 1.05 -13.53 -15.51
CA GLU A 113 1.62 -13.62 -16.86
C GLU A 113 1.64 -12.25 -17.56
N HIS A 114 0.50 -11.54 -17.54
CA HIS A 114 0.38 -10.22 -18.15
C HIS A 114 1.32 -9.18 -17.51
N LEU A 115 1.53 -9.24 -16.20
CA LEU A 115 2.46 -8.37 -15.49
C LEU A 115 3.93 -8.77 -15.70
N ALA A 116 4.23 -10.07 -15.81
CA ALA A 116 5.58 -10.57 -16.04
C ALA A 116 6.15 -10.09 -17.39
N ASP A 117 5.33 -10.04 -18.43
CA ASP A 117 5.75 -9.50 -19.73
C ASP A 117 6.07 -8.00 -19.68
N ARG A 118 5.38 -7.23 -18.82
CA ARG A 118 5.70 -5.83 -18.55
C ARG A 118 6.93 -5.65 -17.66
N SER A 119 7.22 -6.61 -16.79
CA SER A 119 8.32 -6.52 -15.83
C SER A 119 9.66 -7.05 -16.34
N ARG A 120 9.77 -7.63 -17.55
CA ARG A 120 11.07 -8.13 -18.08
C ARG A 120 12.18 -7.06 -18.16
N ALA A 121 11.84 -5.78 -18.01
CA ALA A 121 12.79 -4.67 -17.93
C ALA A 121 13.28 -4.33 -16.50
N ASP A 122 12.55 -4.74 -15.46
CA ASP A 122 12.86 -4.48 -14.05
C ASP A 122 13.15 -5.80 -13.33
N ASN A 123 14.21 -5.85 -12.52
CA ASN A 123 14.64 -7.03 -11.77
C ASN A 123 13.69 -7.35 -10.57
N GLY A 124 12.38 -7.43 -10.84
CA GLY A 124 11.33 -7.69 -9.86
C GLY A 124 10.92 -9.17 -9.83
N GLU A 125 10.55 -9.64 -8.65
CA GLU A 125 9.98 -10.98 -8.45
C GLU A 125 8.47 -10.89 -8.58
N ILE A 126 7.87 -11.76 -9.41
CA ILE A 126 6.42 -11.86 -9.54
C ILE A 126 5.98 -13.33 -9.46
N GLY A 127 4.88 -13.58 -8.76
CA GLY A 127 4.30 -14.92 -8.68
C GLY A 127 2.89 -14.89 -8.09
N VAL A 128 2.22 -16.04 -8.13
CA VAL A 128 0.92 -16.25 -7.49
C VAL A 128 1.13 -16.87 -6.12
N VAL A 129 0.41 -16.38 -5.12
CA VAL A 129 0.44 -16.85 -3.73
C VAL A 129 -0.98 -17.05 -3.21
N ASP A 130 -1.14 -17.93 -2.23
CA ASP A 130 -2.42 -18.15 -1.55
C ASP A 130 -2.50 -17.33 -0.25
N LEU A 131 -3.44 -16.38 -0.19
CA LEU A 131 -3.82 -15.71 1.06
C LEU A 131 -4.91 -16.54 1.73
N ALA A 132 -4.69 -16.93 2.99
CA ALA A 132 -5.50 -17.94 3.68
C ALA A 132 -7.01 -17.71 3.65
N VAL A 133 -7.45 -16.44 3.65
CA VAL A 133 -8.88 -16.07 3.58
C VAL A 133 -9.24 -15.35 2.27
N ALA A 134 -8.38 -14.46 1.79
CA ALA A 134 -8.63 -13.67 0.60
C ALA A 134 -8.48 -14.44 -0.73
N GLY A 135 -7.91 -15.65 -0.71
CA GLY A 135 -7.73 -16.52 -1.87
C GLY A 135 -6.42 -16.28 -2.62
N LYS A 136 -6.36 -16.76 -3.87
CA LYS A 136 -5.20 -16.58 -4.76
C LYS A 136 -4.98 -15.10 -5.08
N ALA A 137 -3.75 -14.64 -5.00
CA ALA A 137 -3.35 -13.27 -5.30
C ALA A 137 -2.02 -13.25 -6.07
N VAL A 138 -1.80 -12.21 -6.87
CA VAL A 138 -0.48 -11.97 -7.46
C VAL A 138 0.35 -11.17 -6.46
N ARG A 139 1.56 -11.62 -6.18
CA ARG A 139 2.56 -10.93 -5.36
C ARG A 139 3.70 -10.47 -6.26
N GLN A 140 4.01 -9.18 -6.21
CA GLN A 140 5.12 -8.59 -6.96
C GLN A 140 6.03 -7.79 -6.04
N ARG A 141 7.30 -8.16 -5.95
CA ARG A 141 8.34 -7.41 -5.26
C ARG A 141 9.20 -6.67 -6.29
N ARG A 142 9.47 -5.39 -6.07
CA ARG A 142 10.43 -4.62 -6.87
C ARG A 142 11.39 -3.85 -5.98
N ARG A 143 12.61 -3.67 -6.48
CA ARG A 143 13.56 -2.72 -5.95
C ARG A 143 13.73 -1.63 -7.00
N GLU A 144 13.25 -0.45 -6.69
CA GLU A 144 13.34 0.69 -7.57
C GLU A 144 14.55 1.53 -7.19
N VAL A 145 15.33 1.93 -8.20
CA VAL A 145 16.40 2.92 -8.02
C VAL A 145 15.78 4.25 -7.60
N ALA A 146 16.52 5.03 -6.81
CA ALA A 146 16.13 6.38 -6.45
C ALA A 146 15.78 7.19 -7.70
N ASP A 147 14.50 7.54 -7.84
CA ASP A 147 14.02 8.45 -8.87
C ASP A 147 13.12 9.48 -8.18
N PRO A 148 13.66 10.64 -7.77
CA PRO A 148 12.90 11.66 -7.07
C PRO A 148 11.69 12.17 -7.85
N ALA A 149 11.68 12.06 -9.18
CA ALA A 149 10.55 12.47 -10.00
C ALA A 149 9.41 11.44 -9.97
N ARG A 150 9.74 10.14 -9.87
CA ARG A 150 8.75 9.04 -9.81
C ARG A 150 8.42 8.58 -8.39
N GLN A 151 9.31 8.85 -7.43
CA GLN A 151 9.24 8.42 -6.04
C GLN A 151 9.02 9.61 -5.10
N LEU A 152 8.38 10.66 -5.60
CA LEU A 152 7.82 11.73 -4.77
C LEU A 152 8.88 12.43 -3.89
N GLY A 153 10.03 12.74 -4.50
CA GLY A 153 11.18 13.35 -3.84
C GLY A 153 12.12 12.38 -3.12
N ASN A 154 11.81 11.08 -3.12
CA ASN A 154 12.69 10.09 -2.52
C ASN A 154 14.01 10.00 -3.30
N THR A 155 15.11 10.18 -2.59
CA THR A 155 16.48 10.05 -3.12
C THR A 155 17.12 8.72 -2.74
N LEU A 156 16.38 7.85 -2.04
CA LEU A 156 16.81 6.53 -1.63
C LEU A 156 16.15 5.46 -2.50
N PRO A 157 16.87 4.35 -2.81
CA PRO A 157 16.25 3.17 -3.38
C PRO A 157 15.05 2.72 -2.52
N THR A 158 13.98 2.31 -3.18
CA THR A 158 12.74 1.88 -2.50
C THR A 158 12.49 0.42 -2.82
N THR A 159 12.22 -0.38 -1.79
CA THR A 159 11.63 -1.71 -1.99
C THR A 159 10.12 -1.56 -1.94
N THR A 160 9.45 -2.03 -2.98
CA THR A 160 7.99 -2.10 -3.06
C THR A 160 7.55 -3.56 -3.09
N LEU A 161 6.41 -3.82 -2.45
CA LEU A 161 5.73 -5.10 -2.50
C LEU A 161 4.26 -4.85 -2.79
N THR A 162 3.77 -5.35 -3.91
CA THR A 162 2.39 -5.17 -4.33
C THR A 162 1.67 -6.51 -4.35
N TYR A 163 0.52 -6.57 -3.67
CA TYR A 163 -0.45 -7.64 -3.85
C TYR A 163 -1.57 -7.17 -4.76
N TYR A 164 -1.93 -7.99 -5.73
CA TYR A 164 -3.13 -7.86 -6.55
C TYR A 164 -4.08 -8.97 -6.13
N VAL A 165 -5.14 -8.59 -5.41
CA VAL A 165 -6.10 -9.53 -4.85
C VAL A 165 -7.42 -9.43 -5.63
N PRO A 166 -7.91 -10.49 -6.27
CA PRO A 166 -9.19 -10.46 -6.96
C PRO A 166 -10.32 -10.17 -5.98
N ILE A 167 -11.19 -9.21 -6.31
CA ILE A 167 -12.39 -8.96 -5.52
C ILE A 167 -13.41 -10.06 -5.88
N PRO A 168 -13.89 -10.86 -4.90
CA PRO A 168 -14.77 -12.00 -5.16
C PRO A 168 -15.99 -11.64 -6.02
N THR A 169 -16.34 -12.51 -6.96
CA THR A 169 -17.46 -12.36 -7.90
C THR A 169 -17.39 -11.15 -8.84
N THR A 170 -16.20 -10.57 -9.00
CA THR A 170 -15.93 -9.48 -9.95
C THR A 170 -14.67 -9.79 -10.78
N THR A 171 -14.37 -8.93 -11.76
CA THR A 171 -13.09 -8.89 -12.49
C THR A 171 -12.17 -7.76 -12.01
N ARG A 172 -12.50 -7.14 -10.86
CA ARG A 172 -11.74 -6.02 -10.28
C ARG A 172 -10.73 -6.53 -9.26
N TRP A 173 -9.73 -5.69 -8.99
CA TRP A 173 -8.61 -6.01 -8.13
C TRP A 173 -8.52 -5.00 -6.98
N LEU A 174 -8.27 -5.51 -5.78
CA LEU A 174 -7.78 -4.72 -4.64
C LEU A 174 -6.25 -4.79 -4.64
N LEU A 175 -5.61 -3.64 -4.60
CA LEU A 175 -4.16 -3.53 -4.56
C LEU A 175 -3.72 -3.17 -3.14
N LEU A 176 -2.80 -3.95 -2.60
CA LEU A 176 -2.05 -3.60 -1.39
C LEU A 176 -0.62 -3.26 -1.81
N ASN A 177 -0.29 -1.97 -1.91
CA ASN A 177 1.04 -1.51 -2.31
C ASN A 177 1.83 -1.05 -1.09
N PHE A 178 2.77 -1.88 -0.67
CA PHE A 178 3.69 -1.59 0.42
C PHE A 178 4.98 -0.97 -0.10
N SER A 179 5.57 -0.06 0.66
CA SER A 179 6.88 0.49 0.33
C SER A 179 7.75 0.74 1.57
N THR A 180 9.07 0.60 1.41
CA THR A 180 10.05 1.05 2.39
C THR A 180 11.33 1.56 1.70
N PRO A 181 11.89 2.70 2.12
CA PRO A 181 13.18 3.19 1.67
C PRO A 181 14.36 2.63 2.50
N ILE A 182 14.11 1.71 3.45
CA ILE A 182 15.15 1.15 4.33
C ILE A 182 15.76 -0.09 3.70
N ASP A 183 16.70 0.11 2.79
CA ASP A 183 17.33 -0.97 2.02
C ASP A 183 17.95 -2.08 2.89
N GLN A 184 18.55 -1.72 4.02
CA GLN A 184 19.20 -2.66 4.94
C GLN A 184 18.23 -3.60 5.66
N LEU A 185 16.95 -3.21 5.76
CA LEU A 185 15.89 -3.98 6.40
C LEU A 185 14.85 -4.47 5.38
N ALA A 186 15.14 -4.38 4.08
CA ALA A 186 14.16 -4.62 3.03
C ALA A 186 13.54 -6.03 3.14
N ASP A 187 14.33 -7.06 3.42
CA ASP A 187 13.83 -8.43 3.55
C ASP A 187 12.92 -8.61 4.78
N GLN A 188 13.29 -8.05 5.93
CA GLN A 188 12.48 -8.10 7.14
C GLN A 188 11.18 -7.29 7.00
N MET A 189 11.25 -6.15 6.31
CA MET A 189 10.06 -5.37 6.00
C MET A 189 9.14 -6.11 5.03
N VAL A 190 9.69 -6.85 4.07
CA VAL A 190 8.90 -7.71 3.17
C VAL A 190 8.19 -8.83 3.94
N GLU A 191 8.85 -9.49 4.90
CA GLU A 191 8.20 -10.48 5.77
C GLU A 191 7.05 -9.88 6.59
N LEU A 192 7.23 -8.64 7.09
CA LEU A 192 6.17 -7.90 7.76
C LEU A 192 5.00 -7.60 6.81
N PHE A 193 5.29 -7.15 5.59
CA PHE A 193 4.27 -6.84 4.59
C PHE A 193 3.50 -8.10 4.16
N ASP A 194 4.19 -9.24 3.98
CA ASP A 194 3.57 -10.54 3.70
C ASP A 194 2.62 -10.93 4.84
N THR A 195 3.03 -10.70 6.09
CA THR A 195 2.21 -10.96 7.27
C THR A 195 0.94 -10.10 7.27
N VAL A 196 1.08 -8.79 7.00
CA VAL A 196 -0.07 -7.86 6.93
C VAL A 196 -1.02 -8.27 5.81
N ALA A 197 -0.52 -8.51 4.61
CA ALA A 197 -1.33 -8.95 3.46
C ALA A 197 -2.06 -10.27 3.76
N GLY A 198 -1.43 -11.19 4.49
CA GLY A 198 -2.02 -12.45 4.94
C GLY A 198 -3.24 -12.31 5.85
N THR A 199 -3.44 -11.14 6.47
CA THR A 199 -4.61 -10.87 7.32
C THR A 199 -5.83 -10.36 6.56
N LEU A 200 -5.69 -10.05 5.26
CA LEU A 200 -6.75 -9.52 4.44
C LEU A 200 -7.96 -10.45 4.42
N HIS A 201 -9.14 -9.86 4.61
CA HIS A 201 -10.40 -10.56 4.47
C HIS A 201 -11.54 -9.68 4.01
N TRP A 202 -12.46 -10.29 3.28
CA TRP A 202 -13.65 -9.67 2.73
C TRP A 202 -14.80 -9.65 3.75
N LYS A 203 -15.66 -8.63 3.67
CA LYS A 203 -16.87 -8.47 4.46
C LYS A 203 -18.12 -8.43 3.58
#